data_AF-A0A855K7R5-F1
#
_entry.id   AF-A0A855K7R5-F1
#
_cell.length_a   1.000
_cell.length_b   1.000
_cell.length_c   1.000
_cell.angle_alpha   90.00
_cell.angle_beta   90.00
_cell.angle_gamma   90.00
#
_symmetry.space_group_name_H-M   'P 1'
#
loop_
_entity.id
_entity.type
_entity.pdbx_description
1 polymer ?
#
loop_
_entity_poly.entity_id
_entity_poly.type
_entity_poly.pdbx_seq_one_letter_code
_entity_poly.pdbx_strand_id
1 'polypeptide(L)' 'ETRRPLVTGFTVPEVDRAVTNTLKGARSASLRAAARTSAELANGIVGAYTDRQVFVLPERNFQRISEVLNAASPADI' A
#
# COMPACT_ATOMS: atom_id res chain seq x y z
N GLU A 1 -24.04 -7.08 -7.83
CA GLU A 1 -23.43 -6.81 -6.51
C GLU A 1 -22.66 -5.48 -6.43
N THR A 2 -22.30 -4.84 -7.55
CA THR A 2 -21.42 -3.65 -7.61
C THR A 2 -22.03 -2.28 -7.29
N ARG A 3 -23.34 -2.16 -7.02
CA ARG A 3 -24.00 -0.85 -6.82
C ARG A 3 -23.95 -0.29 -5.40
N ARG A 4 -23.52 -1.08 -4.41
CA ARG A 4 -23.60 -0.70 -2.99
C ARG A 4 -22.62 0.42 -2.58
N PRO A 5 -21.34 0.42 -2.99
CA PRO A 5 -20.38 1.46 -2.57
C PRO A 5 -20.77 2.86 -3.05
N LEU A 6 -21.37 2.95 -4.25
CA LEU A 6 -21.73 4.23 -4.88
C LEU A 6 -22.95 4.92 -4.25
N VAL A 7 -23.76 4.20 -3.47
CA VAL A 7 -25.05 4.72 -2.95
C VAL A 7 -25.01 4.90 -1.44
N THR A 8 -24.28 4.04 -0.72
CA THR A 8 -24.23 4.06 0.76
C THR A 8 -22.84 4.29 1.33
N GLY A 9 -21.80 4.41 0.48
CA GLY A 9 -20.41 4.41 0.91
C GLY A 9 -19.92 3.03 1.36
N PHE A 10 -18.67 2.96 1.81
CA PHE A 10 -18.11 1.77 2.46
C PHE A 10 -18.50 1.72 3.93
N THR A 11 -18.75 0.52 4.44
CA THR A 11 -18.96 0.31 5.87
C THR A 11 -17.62 0.33 6.63
N VAL A 12 -17.63 0.71 7.91
CA VAL A 12 -16.43 0.68 8.76
C VAL A 12 -15.71 -0.68 8.71
N PRO A 13 -16.39 -1.85 8.79
CA PRO A 13 -15.70 -3.13 8.67
C PRO A 13 -15.05 -3.39 7.30
N GLU A 14 -15.60 -2.83 6.22
CA GLU A 14 -15.00 -2.94 4.88
C GLU A 14 -13.73 -2.10 4.77
N VAL A 15 -13.77 -0.87 5.31
CA VAL A 15 -12.62 0.02 5.39
C VAL A 15 -11.52 -0.59 6.27
N ASP A 16 -11.86 -1.08 7.46
CA ASP A 16 -10.91 -1.72 8.37
C ASP A 16 -10.23 -2.94 7.74
N ARG A 17 -11.00 -3.74 6.99
CA ARG A 17 -10.46 -4.90 6.26
C ARG A 17 -9.50 -4.46 5.15
N ALA A 18 -9.85 -3.42 4.39
CA ALA A 18 -8.99 -2.89 3.33
C ALA A 18 -7.67 -2.31 3.89
N VAL A 19 -7.76 -1.55 4.99
CA VAL A 19 -6.60 -1.01 5.71
C VAL A 19 -5.71 -2.14 6.21
N THR A 20 -6.27 -3.13 6.89
CA THR A 20 -5.53 -4.28 7.41
C THR A 20 -4.82 -5.05 6.30
N ASN A 21 -5.52 -5.33 5.19
CA ASN A 21 -4.94 -6.04 4.05
C ASN A 21 -3.80 -5.25 3.40
N THR A 22 -3.95 -3.92 3.27
CA THR A 22 -2.93 -3.03 2.72
C THR A 22 -1.68 -3.01 3.60
N LEU A 23 -1.84 -2.85 4.92
CA LEU A 23 -0.74 -2.87 5.87
C LEU A 23 -0.01 -4.22 5.87
N LYS A 24 -0.76 -5.33 5.83
CA LYS A 24 -0.18 -6.67 5.73
C LYS A 24 0.64 -6.84 4.45
N GLY A 25 0.09 -6.41 3.31
CA GLY A 25 0.77 -6.47 2.01
C GLY A 25 2.06 -5.63 2.00
N ALA A 26 1.99 -4.39 2.48
CA ALA A 26 3.13 -3.48 2.57
C ALA A 26 4.21 -4.02 3.51
N ARG A 27 3.84 -4.58 4.67
CA ARG A 27 4.78 -5.23 5.60
C ARG A 27 5.46 -6.44 4.95
N SER A 28 4.70 -7.31 4.28
CA SER A 28 5.27 -8.46 3.57
C SER A 28 6.18 -8.05 2.41
N ALA A 29 5.89 -6.94 1.72
CA ALA A 29 6.75 -6.39 0.69
C ALA A 29 8.07 -5.85 1.28
N SER A 30 8.00 -5.13 2.41
CA SER A 30 9.18 -4.66 3.15
C SER A 30 10.04 -5.83 3.65
N LEU A 31 9.45 -6.86 4.25
CA LEU A 31 10.21 -8.02 4.72
C LEU A 31 10.90 -8.79 3.58
N ARG A 32 10.24 -8.89 2.41
CA ARG A 32 10.83 -9.52 1.23
C ARG A 32 11.90 -8.65 0.57
N ALA A 33 11.85 -7.33 0.73
CA ALA A 33 12.84 -6.43 0.15
C ALA A 33 14.24 -6.67 0.70
N ALA A 34 14.36 -7.01 1.99
CA ALA A 34 15.61 -7.45 2.61
C ALA A 34 16.19 -8.73 1.99
N ALA A 35 15.37 -9.54 1.30
CA ALA A 35 15.76 -10.79 0.64
C ALA A 35 15.83 -10.67 -0.89
N ARG A 36 15.61 -9.49 -1.47
CA ARG A 36 15.58 -9.31 -2.93
C ARG A 36 16.94 -9.53 -3.56
N THR A 37 16.92 -10.16 -4.73
CA THR A 37 18.09 -10.17 -5.61
C THR A 37 18.26 -8.81 -6.29
N SER A 38 19.48 -8.51 -6.76
CA SER A 38 19.80 -7.26 -7.45
C SER A 38 18.90 -6.97 -8.66
N ALA A 39 18.41 -8.01 -9.34
CA ALA A 39 17.51 -7.89 -10.50
C ALA A 39 16.11 -7.36 -10.13
N GLU A 40 15.53 -7.81 -9.03
CA GLU A 40 14.20 -7.36 -8.58
C GLU A 40 14.23 -5.89 -8.12
N LEU A 41 15.34 -5.47 -7.51
CA LEU A 41 15.58 -4.07 -7.18
C LEU A 41 15.70 -3.21 -8.45
N ALA A 42 16.51 -3.64 -9.42
CA ALA A 42 16.68 -2.93 -10.69
C ALA A 42 15.37 -2.77 -11.45
N ASN A 43 14.55 -3.82 -11.53
CA ASN A 43 13.22 -3.75 -12.16
C ASN A 43 12.31 -2.74 -11.47
N GLY A 44 12.34 -2.67 -10.13
CA GLY A 44 11.58 -1.67 -9.38
C GLY A 44 12.02 -0.23 -9.68
N ILE A 45 13.33 0.00 -9.83
CA ILE A 45 13.88 1.32 -10.19
C ILE A 45 13.49 1.70 -11.62
N VAL A 46 13.60 0.77 -12.57
CA VAL A 46 13.22 0.99 -13.98
C VAL A 46 11.73 1.28 -14.12
N GLY A 47 10.88 0.55 -13.39
CA GLY A 47 9.44 0.81 -13.34
C GLY A 47 9.14 2.22 -12.83
N ALA A 48 9.70 2.60 -11.67
CA ALA A 48 9.52 3.93 -11.11
C ALA A 48 10.00 5.04 -12.07
N TYR A 49 11.13 4.85 -12.74
CA TYR A 49 11.63 5.77 -13.76
C TYR A 49 10.67 5.92 -14.94
N THR A 50 10.15 4.79 -15.45
CA THR A 50 9.19 4.76 -16.56
C THR A 50 7.90 5.50 -16.20
N ASP A 51 7.42 5.30 -14.98
CA ASP A 51 6.21 5.94 -14.46
C ASP A 51 6.43 7.38 -13.99
N ARG A 52 7.66 7.91 -14.11
CA ARG A 52 8.09 9.22 -13.57
C ARG A 52 7.78 9.37 -12.08
N GLN A 53 7.86 8.28 -11.33
CA GLN A 53 7.67 8.23 -9.90
C GLN A 53 9.01 8.18 -9.17
N VAL A 54 9.02 8.69 -7.94
CA VAL A 54 10.17 8.53 -7.05
C VAL A 54 10.24 7.07 -6.62
N PHE A 55 11.36 6.41 -6.90
CA PHE A 55 11.61 5.10 -6.33
C PHE A 55 11.75 5.22 -4.81
N VAL A 56 10.87 4.55 -4.08
CA VAL A 56 10.90 4.49 -2.61
C VAL A 56 11.21 3.07 -2.19
N LEU A 57 12.19 2.93 -1.27
CA LEU A 57 12.51 1.65 -0.67
C LEU A 57 11.26 1.05 0.01
N PRO A 58 10.98 -0.25 -0.15
CA PRO A 58 9.78 -0.87 0.41
C PRO A 58 9.60 -0.66 1.92
N GLU A 59 10.68 -0.61 2.70
CA GLU A 59 10.68 -0.32 4.13
C GLU A 59 10.16 1.09 4.42
N ARG A 60 10.69 2.09 3.68
CA ARG A 60 10.26 3.48 3.80
C ARG A 60 8.83 3.67 3.30
N ASN A 61 8.43 2.90 2.30
CA ASN A 61 7.06 2.89 1.82
C ASN A 61 6.10 2.30 2.86
N PHE A 62 6.47 1.20 3.52
CA PHE A 62 5.70 0.63 4.62
C PHE A 62 5.54 1.62 5.78
N GLN A 63 6.61 2.31 6.20
CA GLN A 63 6.53 3.34 7.24
C GLN A 63 5.52 4.43 6.88
N ARG A 64 5.60 4.99 5.66
CA ARG A 64 4.66 6.02 5.19
C ARG A 64 3.21 5.52 5.12
N ILE A 65 2.98 4.33 4.58
CA ILE A 65 1.64 3.74 4.49
C ILE A 65 1.08 3.52 5.90
N SER A 66 1.91 3.05 6.82
CA SER A 66 1.54 2.86 8.23
C SER A 66 1.20 4.19 8.92
N GLU A 67 1.98 5.25 8.71
CA GLU A 67 1.69 6.57 9.26
C GLU A 67 0.35 7.11 8.75
N VAL A 68 0.12 7.05 7.43
CA VAL A 68 -1.11 7.56 6.81
C VAL A 68 -2.33 6.75 7.27
N LEU A 69 -2.26 5.42 7.19
CA LEU A 69 -3.43 4.57 7.48
C LEU A 69 -3.75 4.47 8.98
N ASN A 70 -2.76 4.63 9.87
CA ASN A 70 -3.04 4.72 11.31
C ASN A 70 -3.57 6.10 11.74
N ALA A 71 -3.32 7.15 10.95
CA ALA A 71 -3.86 8.48 11.18
C ALA A 71 -5.21 8.72 10.49
N ALA A 72 -5.56 7.91 9.48
CA ALA A 72 -6.81 8.00 8.76
C ALA A 72 -7.98 7.47 9.58
N SER A 73 -9.08 8.23 9.63
CA SER A 73 -10.36 7.74 10.11
C SER A 73 -11.13 7.04 8.97
N PRO A 74 -12.11 6.19 9.27
CA PRO A 74 -12.97 5.60 8.24
C PRO A 74 -13.73 6.63 7.38
N ALA A 75 -13.84 7.89 7.82
CA ALA A 75 -14.46 8.97 7.05
C ALA A 75 -13.51 9.59 6.01
N ASP A 76 -12.21 9.29 6.08
CA ASP A 76 -11.18 9.81 5.16
C ASP A 76 -10.92 8.88 3.95
N ILE A 77 -11.61 7.72 3.89
CA ILE A 77 -11.42 6.63 2.91
C ILE A 77 -12.67 6.48 2.04
#